data_AF-A0A4Q1RLW3-F1
#
_entry.id   AF-A0A4Q1RLW3-F1
#
_cell.length_a   1.000
_cell.length_b   1.000
_cell.length_c   1.000
_cell.angle_alpha   90.00
_cell.angle_beta   90.00
_cell.angle_gamma   90.00
#
_symmetry.space_group_name_H-M   'P 1'
#
loop_
_entity.id
_entity.type
_entity.pdbx_description
1 polymer ?
#
loop_
_entity_poly.entity_id
_entity_poly.type
_entity_poly.pdbx_seq_one_letter_code
_entity_poly.pdbx_strand_id
1 'polypeptide(L)'
;MTEEERQRRMERMRRERRRKRRQRAMIMRVSVMGVLLLILIGSIALVSAQVRRSKAKKAEEKARQEKLIQEEEAKNKQRQESIEQAEVMAQGYDYDGAIELLKSLENYDKDADIIAKIASYEADKSTLVAVNMNEITHIFYHSLVVDPERAFVGNDSTAAGFKQWMTTVDEFNKITQAMYDNGYVLIDLHDMVTETVDENGTVHFTTNQIMLPEGKKPFVLSLDDLSYYHSYDGRGIASKLVLDENGKPTCEYIQADGTTVTGAYDCIPLLDQFLEEHPDGAYHGARGTIALTGYNGILGYRTDIAYKTRENLTADQQAWLDANPDFDYDKECEEAKKVADAIKADGWKFASHTWGHIRIGDASLESIQTDTEKWLSYVAPLVGGTDTIIFAHGQDLADWHDYSSDNAKFTYLKSQGFNFFCNVDSSQYFLQIRDNYVRQGRRNLDGYRLWNDVHGEKNRTSDLFDATQILDPARTDMPSL
;
A
#
# COMPACT_ATOMS: atom_id res chain seq x y z
N MET A 1 -115.92 -37.52 -34.96
CA MET A 1 -115.50 -36.56 -36.00
C MET A 1 -114.48 -37.25 -36.90
N THR A 2 -114.74 -37.30 -38.21
CA THR A 2 -114.17 -38.23 -39.19
C THR A 2 -112.88 -37.73 -39.86
N GLU A 3 -112.15 -38.67 -40.46
CA GLU A 3 -110.70 -38.66 -40.66
C GLU A 3 -110.19 -37.77 -41.82
N GLU A 4 -111.06 -37.38 -42.76
CA GLU A 4 -110.66 -36.61 -43.96
C GLU A 4 -110.29 -35.15 -43.68
N GLU A 5 -110.90 -34.49 -42.69
CA GLU A 5 -110.59 -33.09 -42.39
C GLU A 5 -109.17 -32.89 -41.82
N ARG A 6 -108.56 -33.96 -41.29
CA ARG A 6 -107.19 -33.92 -40.77
C ARG A 6 -106.12 -33.93 -41.87
N GLN A 7 -106.38 -34.55 -43.02
CA GLN A 7 -105.32 -34.77 -44.02
C GLN A 7 -104.97 -33.50 -44.82
N ARG A 8 -105.97 -32.72 -45.27
CA ARG A 8 -105.73 -31.54 -46.11
C ARG A 8 -105.00 -30.39 -45.39
N ARG A 9 -105.18 -30.27 -44.07
CA ARG A 9 -104.50 -29.25 -43.26
C ARG A 9 -103.01 -29.58 -43.05
N MET A 10 -102.63 -30.86 -43.12
CA MET A 10 -101.24 -31.29 -42.92
C MET A 10 -100.32 -30.95 -44.10
N GLU A 11 -100.80 -30.95 -45.34
CA GLU A 11 -99.93 -30.75 -46.51
C GLU A 11 -99.45 -29.31 -46.71
N ARG A 12 -100.30 -28.31 -46.47
CA ARG A 12 -99.88 -26.89 -46.51
C ARG A 12 -98.78 -26.60 -45.49
N MET A 13 -98.90 -27.18 -44.28
CA MET A 13 -97.84 -27.08 -43.27
C MET A 13 -96.54 -27.77 -43.68
N ARG A 14 -96.57 -28.83 -44.50
CA ARG A 14 -95.35 -29.57 -44.90
C ARG A 14 -94.44 -28.78 -45.84
N ARG A 15 -94.97 -27.92 -46.73
CA ARG A 15 -94.17 -27.15 -47.71
C ARG A 15 -93.42 -25.96 -47.08
N GLU A 16 -94.05 -25.19 -46.21
CA GLU A 16 -93.37 -24.10 -45.47
C GLU A 16 -92.31 -24.63 -44.50
N ARG A 17 -92.58 -25.79 -43.88
CA ARG A 17 -91.60 -26.48 -43.03
C ARG A 17 -90.34 -26.86 -43.81
N ARG A 18 -90.43 -27.21 -45.11
CA ARG A 18 -89.26 -27.60 -45.92
C ARG A 18 -88.34 -26.42 -46.27
N ARG A 19 -88.86 -25.24 -46.60
CA ARG A 19 -88.04 -24.03 -46.86
C ARG A 19 -87.35 -23.52 -45.58
N LYS A 20 -88.09 -23.43 -44.47
CA LYS A 20 -87.51 -23.07 -43.16
C LYS A 20 -86.45 -24.07 -42.70
N ARG A 21 -86.60 -25.37 -43.00
CA ARG A 21 -85.58 -26.40 -42.69
C ARG A 21 -84.28 -26.22 -43.46
N ARG A 22 -84.32 -25.92 -44.76
CA ARG A 22 -83.10 -25.74 -45.58
C ARG A 22 -82.31 -24.49 -45.19
N GLN A 23 -82.98 -23.38 -44.93
CA GLN A 23 -82.34 -22.13 -44.49
C GLN A 23 -81.75 -22.27 -43.06
N ARG A 24 -82.46 -22.95 -42.15
CA ARG A 24 -81.95 -23.29 -40.81
C ARG A 24 -80.75 -24.25 -40.87
N ALA A 25 -80.76 -25.24 -41.76
CA ALA A 25 -79.65 -26.17 -41.92
C ALA A 25 -78.37 -25.49 -42.47
N MET A 26 -78.51 -24.55 -43.40
CA MET A 26 -77.36 -23.80 -43.95
C MET A 26 -76.76 -22.84 -42.91
N ILE A 27 -77.61 -22.09 -42.18
CA ILE A 27 -77.16 -21.22 -41.07
C ILE A 27 -76.46 -22.06 -40.00
N MET A 28 -77.04 -23.21 -39.61
CA MET A 28 -76.43 -24.11 -38.63
C MET A 28 -75.05 -24.62 -39.08
N ARG A 29 -74.86 -24.94 -40.37
CA ARG A 29 -73.56 -25.39 -40.89
C ARG A 29 -72.49 -24.28 -40.86
N VAL A 30 -72.84 -23.06 -41.26
CA VAL A 30 -71.91 -21.92 -41.21
C VAL A 30 -71.57 -21.55 -39.77
N SER A 31 -72.56 -21.56 -38.87
CA SER A 31 -72.34 -21.34 -37.43
C SER A 31 -71.44 -22.41 -36.82
N VAL A 32 -71.65 -23.70 -37.15
CA VAL A 32 -70.79 -24.79 -36.68
C VAL A 32 -69.36 -24.62 -37.20
N MET A 33 -69.18 -24.26 -38.48
CA MET A 33 -67.85 -24.06 -39.07
C MET A 33 -67.12 -22.84 -38.46
N GLY A 34 -67.84 -21.75 -38.19
CA GLY A 34 -67.31 -20.58 -37.49
C GLY A 34 -66.91 -20.88 -36.04
N VAL A 35 -67.72 -21.65 -35.32
CA VAL A 35 -67.40 -22.12 -33.96
C VAL A 35 -66.16 -23.01 -33.95
N LEU A 36 -66.04 -23.94 -34.91
CA LEU A 36 -64.85 -24.79 -35.04
C LEU A 36 -63.59 -23.98 -35.35
N LEU A 37 -63.69 -22.93 -36.17
CA LEU A 37 -62.56 -22.06 -36.49
C LEU A 37 -62.10 -21.23 -35.28
N LEU A 38 -63.06 -20.72 -34.48
CA LEU A 38 -62.76 -20.02 -33.22
C LEU A 38 -62.13 -20.94 -32.18
N ILE A 39 -62.58 -22.19 -32.07
CA ILE A 39 -61.97 -23.21 -31.22
C ILE A 39 -60.53 -23.48 -31.68
N LEU A 40 -60.29 -23.60 -32.99
CA LEU A 40 -58.95 -23.84 -33.53
C LEU A 40 -57.99 -22.67 -33.25
N ILE A 41 -58.42 -21.42 -33.47
CA ILE A 41 -57.62 -20.23 -33.17
C ILE A 41 -57.34 -20.12 -31.66
N GLY A 42 -58.36 -20.36 -30.82
CA GLY A 42 -58.21 -20.41 -29.37
C GLY A 42 -57.21 -21.47 -28.94
N SER A 43 -57.25 -22.65 -29.54
CA SER A 43 -56.32 -23.76 -29.27
C SER A 43 -54.87 -23.40 -29.64
N ILE A 44 -54.65 -22.79 -30.81
CA ILE A 44 -53.32 -22.35 -31.26
C ILE A 44 -52.78 -21.25 -30.35
N ALA A 45 -53.62 -20.28 -29.96
CA ALA A 45 -53.24 -19.21 -29.05
C ALA A 45 -52.84 -19.77 -27.67
N LEU A 46 -53.59 -20.73 -27.14
CA LEU A 46 -53.32 -21.38 -25.84
C LEU A 46 -52.00 -22.17 -25.87
N VAL A 47 -51.78 -22.97 -26.92
CA VAL A 47 -50.51 -23.70 -27.14
C VAL A 47 -49.35 -22.72 -27.28
N SER A 48 -49.49 -21.64 -28.04
CA SER A 48 -48.43 -20.65 -28.21
C SER A 48 -48.07 -19.92 -26.90
N ALA A 49 -49.08 -19.63 -26.06
CA ALA A 49 -48.88 -19.03 -24.74
C ALA A 49 -48.21 -20.01 -23.76
N GLN A 50 -48.56 -21.30 -23.80
CA GLN A 50 -47.89 -22.36 -23.04
C GLN A 50 -46.43 -22.54 -23.46
N VAL A 51 -46.14 -22.55 -24.76
CA VAL A 51 -44.77 -22.62 -25.29
C VAL A 51 -43.95 -21.39 -24.88
N ARG A 52 -44.52 -20.18 -24.94
CA ARG A 52 -43.86 -18.95 -24.46
C ARG A 52 -43.60 -18.99 -22.95
N ARG A 53 -44.55 -19.41 -22.13
CA ARG A 53 -44.37 -19.59 -20.68
C ARG A 53 -43.31 -20.65 -20.35
N SER A 54 -43.28 -21.75 -21.08
CA SER A 54 -42.26 -22.79 -20.93
C SER A 54 -40.86 -22.29 -21.30
N LYS A 55 -40.74 -21.54 -22.41
CA LYS A 55 -39.47 -20.90 -22.80
C LYS A 55 -39.02 -19.85 -21.77
N ALA A 56 -39.93 -19.03 -21.25
CA ALA A 56 -39.63 -18.05 -20.22
C ALA A 56 -39.16 -18.71 -18.90
N LYS A 57 -39.83 -19.76 -18.44
CA LYS A 57 -39.39 -20.55 -17.27
C LYS A 57 -38.01 -21.17 -17.48
N LYS A 58 -37.75 -21.76 -18.66
CA LYS A 58 -36.42 -22.31 -18.98
C LYS A 58 -35.34 -21.23 -19.02
N ALA A 59 -35.65 -20.04 -19.52
CA ALA A 59 -34.72 -18.91 -19.53
C ALA A 59 -34.43 -18.40 -18.11
N GLU A 60 -35.44 -18.32 -17.25
CA GLU A 60 -35.30 -17.94 -15.83
C GLU A 60 -34.50 -18.97 -15.03
N GLU A 61 -34.73 -20.27 -15.26
CA GLU A 61 -33.97 -21.36 -14.65
C GLU A 61 -32.51 -21.38 -15.11
N LYS A 62 -32.27 -21.14 -16.41
CA LYS A 62 -30.92 -20.98 -16.97
C LYS A 62 -30.19 -19.77 -16.38
N ALA A 63 -30.86 -18.61 -16.28
CA ALA A 63 -30.29 -17.41 -15.68
C ALA A 63 -29.99 -17.61 -14.18
N ARG A 64 -30.83 -18.36 -13.45
CA ARG A 64 -30.56 -18.72 -12.05
C ARG A 64 -29.37 -19.67 -11.92
N GLN A 65 -29.24 -20.66 -12.79
CA GLN A 65 -28.08 -21.55 -12.82
C GLN A 65 -26.79 -20.80 -13.16
N GLU A 66 -26.82 -19.93 -14.17
CA GLU A 66 -25.68 -19.08 -14.54
C GLU A 66 -25.26 -18.19 -13.37
N LYS A 67 -26.22 -17.59 -12.66
CA LYS A 67 -25.94 -16.79 -11.46
C LYS A 67 -25.31 -17.62 -10.34
N LEU A 68 -25.81 -18.83 -10.08
CA LEU A 68 -25.24 -19.73 -9.07
C LEU A 68 -23.81 -20.15 -9.43
N ILE A 69 -23.54 -20.44 -10.71
CA ILE A 69 -22.19 -20.76 -11.19
C ILE A 69 -21.27 -19.55 -10.99
N GLN A 70 -21.70 -18.34 -11.35
CA GLN A 70 -20.91 -17.13 -11.13
C GLN A 70 -20.62 -16.86 -9.64
N GLU A 71 -21.63 -17.05 -8.77
CA GLU A 71 -21.46 -16.93 -7.32
C GLU A 71 -20.47 -17.97 -6.78
N GLU A 72 -20.52 -19.21 -7.29
CA GLU A 72 -19.61 -20.29 -6.91
C GLU A 72 -18.18 -20.08 -7.44
N GLU A 73 -18.03 -19.61 -8.68
CA GLU A 73 -16.74 -19.19 -9.26
C GLU A 73 -16.11 -18.04 -8.47
N ALA A 74 -16.90 -17.01 -8.12
CA ALA A 74 -16.41 -15.89 -7.31
C ALA A 74 -15.98 -16.34 -5.91
N LYS A 75 -16.75 -17.23 -5.28
CA LYS A 75 -16.38 -17.84 -4.00
C LYS A 75 -15.10 -18.66 -4.08
N ASN A 76 -14.95 -19.47 -5.14
CA ASN A 76 -13.76 -20.28 -5.35
C ASN A 76 -12.51 -19.40 -5.59
N LYS A 77 -12.67 -18.30 -6.35
CA LYS A 77 -11.61 -17.32 -6.55
C LYS A 77 -11.20 -16.66 -5.23
N GLN A 78 -12.17 -16.16 -4.46
CA GLN A 78 -11.90 -15.57 -3.15
C GLN A 78 -11.24 -16.56 -2.19
N ARG A 79 -11.70 -17.82 -2.19
CA ARG A 79 -11.10 -18.89 -1.38
C ARG A 79 -9.64 -19.13 -1.75
N GLN A 80 -9.33 -19.16 -3.04
CA GLN A 80 -7.96 -19.34 -3.52
C GLN A 80 -7.08 -18.15 -3.15
N GLU A 81 -7.57 -16.92 -3.32
CA GLU A 81 -6.88 -15.70 -2.90
C GLU A 81 -6.57 -15.69 -1.40
N SER A 82 -7.49 -16.14 -0.55
CA SER A 82 -7.23 -16.28 0.90
C SER A 82 -6.21 -17.36 1.24
N ILE A 83 -6.13 -18.45 0.47
CA ILE A 83 -5.11 -19.50 0.67
C ILE A 83 -3.73 -18.95 0.28
N GLU A 84 -3.63 -18.24 -0.84
CA GLU A 84 -2.40 -17.59 -1.29
C GLU A 84 -1.95 -16.51 -0.30
N GLN A 85 -2.88 -15.71 0.22
CA GLN A 85 -2.60 -14.73 1.26
C GLN A 85 -2.07 -15.40 2.54
N ALA A 86 -2.67 -16.50 2.99
CA ALA A 86 -2.17 -17.24 4.15
C ALA A 86 -0.77 -17.82 3.94
N GLU A 87 -0.42 -18.18 2.70
CA GLU A 87 0.93 -18.64 2.35
C GLU A 87 1.97 -17.52 2.45
N VAL A 88 1.65 -16.33 1.92
CA VAL A 88 2.51 -15.14 2.07
C VAL A 88 2.68 -14.75 3.54
N MET A 89 1.59 -14.77 4.33
CA MET A 89 1.63 -14.49 5.77
C MET A 89 2.56 -15.46 6.51
N ALA A 90 2.45 -16.76 6.23
CA ALA A 90 3.31 -17.77 6.85
C ALA A 90 4.79 -17.62 6.43
N GLN A 91 5.08 -17.27 5.17
CA GLN A 91 6.44 -16.97 4.70
C GLN A 91 7.03 -15.76 5.44
N GLY A 92 6.23 -14.73 5.69
CA GLY A 92 6.58 -13.59 6.54
C GLY A 92 6.52 -13.86 8.05
N TYR A 93 6.47 -15.12 8.49
CA TYR A 93 6.43 -15.54 9.90
C TYR A 93 5.15 -15.19 10.67
N ASP A 94 4.09 -14.73 10.01
CA ASP A 94 2.75 -14.57 10.61
C ASP A 94 1.96 -15.89 10.53
N TYR A 95 2.46 -16.90 11.23
CA TYR A 95 1.82 -18.21 11.26
C TYR A 95 0.44 -18.15 11.93
N ASP A 96 0.28 -17.32 12.96
CA ASP A 96 -1.01 -17.18 13.67
C ASP A 96 -2.09 -16.59 12.77
N GLY A 97 -1.78 -15.48 12.09
CA GLY A 97 -2.69 -14.87 11.13
C GLY A 97 -2.98 -15.79 9.94
N ALA A 98 -1.97 -16.50 9.43
CA ALA A 98 -2.15 -17.48 8.35
C ALA A 98 -3.09 -18.62 8.76
N ILE A 99 -2.91 -19.18 9.96
CA ILE A 99 -3.75 -20.25 10.50
C ILE A 99 -5.18 -19.76 10.75
N GLU A 100 -5.36 -18.55 11.30
CA GLU A 100 -6.67 -17.94 11.51
C GLU A 100 -7.41 -17.73 10.18
N LEU A 101 -6.73 -17.18 9.17
CA LEU A 101 -7.29 -16.96 7.84
C LEU A 101 -7.75 -18.28 7.22
N LEU A 102 -6.94 -19.34 7.28
CA LEU A 102 -7.31 -20.65 6.76
C LEU A 102 -8.50 -21.27 7.51
N LYS A 103 -8.57 -21.13 8.84
CA LYS A 103 -9.69 -21.59 9.67
C LYS A 103 -10.98 -20.81 9.43
N SER A 104 -10.90 -19.61 8.85
CA SER A 104 -12.08 -18.81 8.49
C SER A 104 -12.79 -19.31 7.21
N LEU A 105 -12.13 -20.16 6.41
CA LEU A 105 -12.66 -20.65 5.15
C LEU A 105 -13.80 -21.66 5.34
N GLU A 106 -14.81 -21.59 4.47
CA GLU A 106 -15.95 -22.52 4.51
C GLU A 106 -15.48 -23.97 4.29
N ASN A 107 -15.89 -24.88 5.18
CA ASN A 107 -15.51 -26.31 5.19
C ASN A 107 -13.98 -26.55 5.24
N TYR A 108 -13.18 -25.65 5.83
CA TYR A 108 -11.73 -25.86 6.00
C TYR A 108 -11.40 -27.20 6.68
N ASP A 109 -12.24 -27.64 7.63
CA ASP A 109 -12.13 -28.87 8.40
C ASP A 109 -12.42 -30.16 7.61
N LYS A 110 -12.83 -30.01 6.35
CA LYS A 110 -13.05 -31.12 5.41
C LYS A 110 -12.09 -31.06 4.21
N ASP A 111 -11.30 -30.00 4.11
CA ASP A 111 -10.30 -29.84 3.07
C ASP A 111 -8.95 -30.33 3.59
N ALA A 112 -8.52 -31.49 3.09
CA ALA A 112 -7.27 -32.13 3.53
C ALA A 112 -6.04 -31.25 3.28
N ASP A 113 -6.04 -30.42 2.22
CA ASP A 113 -4.91 -29.57 1.88
C ASP A 113 -4.80 -28.38 2.85
N ILE A 114 -5.95 -27.80 3.23
CA ILE A 114 -5.97 -26.73 4.25
C ILE A 114 -5.55 -27.29 5.62
N ILE A 115 -6.07 -28.44 6.02
CA ILE A 115 -5.69 -29.08 7.29
C ILE A 115 -4.19 -29.36 7.32
N ALA A 116 -3.61 -29.83 6.21
CA ALA A 116 -2.18 -30.07 6.09
C ALA A 116 -1.36 -28.76 6.18
N LYS A 117 -1.80 -27.69 5.51
CA LYS A 117 -1.16 -26.36 5.62
C LYS A 117 -1.17 -25.84 7.06
N ILE A 118 -2.32 -25.88 7.74
CA ILE A 118 -2.44 -25.47 9.14
C ILE A 118 -1.46 -26.28 10.02
N ALA A 119 -1.41 -27.60 9.85
CA ALA A 119 -0.50 -28.45 10.62
C ALA A 119 0.98 -28.14 10.34
N SER A 120 1.35 -27.82 9.11
CA SER A 120 2.70 -27.37 8.75
C SER A 120 3.04 -26.05 9.44
N TYR A 121 2.15 -25.06 9.38
CA TYR A 121 2.37 -23.75 9.99
C TYR A 121 2.51 -23.83 11.52
N GLU A 122 1.72 -24.68 12.19
CA GLU A 122 1.87 -24.93 13.64
C GLU A 122 3.23 -25.58 13.96
N ALA A 123 3.71 -26.49 13.10
CA ALA A 123 5.02 -27.13 13.27
C ALA A 123 6.16 -26.12 13.08
N ASP A 124 6.12 -25.31 12.01
CA ASP A 124 7.13 -24.30 11.72
C ASP A 124 7.16 -23.23 12.82
N LYS A 125 5.99 -22.74 13.25
CA LYS A 125 5.82 -21.83 14.39
C LYS A 125 6.49 -22.37 15.66
N SER A 126 6.38 -23.67 15.93
CA SER A 126 6.97 -24.29 17.13
C SER A 126 8.51 -24.29 17.13
N THR A 127 9.15 -24.02 15.99
CA THR A 127 10.61 -23.94 15.86
C THR A 127 11.17 -22.54 16.09
N LEU A 128 10.32 -21.51 16.15
CA LEU A 128 10.76 -20.13 16.31
C LEU A 128 11.40 -19.91 17.69
N VAL A 129 12.43 -19.06 17.71
CA VAL A 129 13.14 -18.65 18.91
C VAL A 129 12.97 -17.15 19.13
N ALA A 130 13.00 -16.77 20.41
CA ALA A 130 13.00 -15.36 20.81
C ALA A 130 14.28 -14.68 20.33
N VAL A 131 14.14 -13.56 19.62
CA VAL A 131 15.29 -12.72 19.24
C VAL A 131 15.77 -11.90 20.45
N ASN A 132 17.03 -11.47 20.43
CA ASN A 132 17.54 -10.54 21.41
C ASN A 132 17.09 -9.11 21.07
N MET A 133 16.12 -8.59 21.82
CA MET A 133 15.54 -7.26 21.59
C MET A 133 16.55 -6.10 21.77
N ASN A 134 17.71 -6.33 22.40
CA ASN A 134 18.77 -5.33 22.51
C ASN A 134 19.74 -5.32 21.31
N GLU A 135 19.59 -6.26 20.38
CA GLU A 135 20.45 -6.43 19.20
C GLU A 135 19.69 -6.15 17.89
N ILE A 136 18.80 -5.14 17.95
CA ILE A 136 18.06 -4.66 16.79
C ILE A 136 18.76 -3.42 16.24
N THR A 137 19.33 -3.57 15.05
CA THR A 137 19.99 -2.46 14.36
C THR A 137 18.96 -1.65 13.56
N HIS A 138 19.20 -0.35 13.40
CA HIS A 138 18.37 0.52 12.59
C HIS A 138 19.26 1.18 11.53
N ILE A 139 18.98 0.90 10.25
CA ILE A 139 19.70 1.46 9.11
C ILE A 139 18.86 2.50 8.39
N PHE A 140 19.51 3.43 7.69
CA PHE A 140 18.79 4.39 6.87
C PHE A 140 19.51 4.78 5.59
N TYR A 141 18.71 5.25 4.63
CA TYR A 141 19.13 5.84 3.37
C TYR A 141 18.46 7.19 3.17
N HIS A 142 18.96 7.95 2.19
CA HIS A 142 18.21 9.03 1.55
C HIS A 142 17.63 8.53 0.22
N SER A 143 17.19 9.43 -0.65
CA SER A 143 16.93 9.09 -2.05
C SER A 143 18.18 8.56 -2.76
N LEU A 144 17.98 7.59 -3.65
CA LEU A 144 19.07 6.91 -4.35
C LEU A 144 19.55 7.64 -5.61
N VAL A 145 20.85 7.54 -5.87
CA VAL A 145 21.46 7.94 -7.14
C VAL A 145 21.28 6.84 -8.17
N VAL A 146 20.54 7.14 -9.24
CA VAL A 146 20.33 6.27 -10.40
C VAL A 146 21.50 6.39 -11.38
N ASP A 147 22.04 7.60 -11.54
CA ASP A 147 23.13 7.90 -12.48
C ASP A 147 24.31 8.57 -11.74
N PRO A 148 25.28 7.76 -11.27
CA PRO A 148 26.48 8.24 -10.61
C PRO A 148 27.32 9.21 -11.45
N GLU A 149 27.33 9.05 -12.77
CA GLU A 149 28.09 9.92 -13.66
C GLU A 149 27.50 11.34 -13.70
N ARG A 150 26.18 11.50 -13.53
CA ARG A 150 25.58 12.83 -13.32
C ARG A 150 25.69 13.33 -11.89
N ALA A 151 25.52 12.43 -10.92
CA ALA A 151 25.49 12.79 -9.49
C ALA A 151 26.84 13.27 -8.96
N PHE A 152 27.94 12.60 -9.34
CA PHE A 152 29.27 12.79 -8.75
C PHE A 152 30.17 13.76 -9.53
N VAL A 153 29.66 14.34 -10.63
CA VAL A 153 30.40 15.30 -11.44
C VAL A 153 30.44 16.68 -10.79
N GLY A 154 31.61 17.32 -10.88
CA GLY A 154 31.88 18.65 -10.33
C GLY A 154 32.74 18.61 -9.07
N ASN A 155 33.22 19.78 -8.67
CA ASN A 155 34.03 19.99 -7.46
C ASN A 155 33.36 21.01 -6.51
N ASP A 156 32.03 21.09 -6.55
CA ASP A 156 31.24 21.95 -5.68
C ASP A 156 30.70 21.18 -4.46
N SER A 157 30.13 21.92 -3.50
CA SER A 157 29.54 21.35 -2.28
C SER A 157 28.38 20.39 -2.57
N THR A 158 27.69 20.55 -3.70
CA THR A 158 26.59 19.66 -4.10
C THR A 158 27.14 18.31 -4.56
N ALA A 159 28.14 18.29 -5.43
CA ALA A 159 28.84 17.06 -5.81
C ALA A 159 29.48 16.36 -4.62
N ALA A 160 30.08 17.12 -3.70
CA ALA A 160 30.57 16.57 -2.44
C ALA A 160 29.45 15.97 -1.59
N GLY A 161 28.31 16.66 -1.46
CA GLY A 161 27.12 16.17 -0.76
C GLY A 161 26.59 14.86 -1.33
N PHE A 162 26.45 14.75 -2.65
CA PHE A 162 26.00 13.52 -3.30
C PHE A 162 27.01 12.38 -3.10
N LYS A 163 28.32 12.65 -3.12
CA LYS A 163 29.35 11.65 -2.82
C LYS A 163 29.34 11.20 -1.35
N GLN A 164 28.92 12.05 -0.42
CA GLN A 164 28.87 11.68 1.00
C GLN A 164 27.55 11.05 1.42
N TRP A 165 26.42 11.67 1.10
CA TRP A 165 25.14 11.36 1.72
C TRP A 165 24.25 10.41 0.91
N MET A 166 24.52 10.26 -0.39
CA MET A 166 23.67 9.45 -1.27
C MET A 166 24.29 8.09 -1.57
N THR A 167 23.42 7.09 -1.54
CA THR A 167 23.66 5.71 -1.94
C THR A 167 23.22 5.54 -3.39
N THR A 168 23.93 4.74 -4.19
CA THR A 168 23.49 4.43 -5.55
C THR A 168 22.45 3.31 -5.55
N VAL A 169 21.65 3.20 -6.63
CA VAL A 169 20.70 2.09 -6.81
C VAL A 169 21.42 0.73 -6.77
N ASP A 170 22.62 0.64 -7.36
CA ASP A 170 23.44 -0.57 -7.33
C ASP A 170 23.93 -0.90 -5.91
N GLU A 171 24.43 0.09 -5.17
CA GLU A 171 24.81 -0.06 -3.76
C GLU A 171 23.62 -0.55 -2.91
N PHE A 172 22.44 0.07 -3.06
CA PHE A 172 21.21 -0.32 -2.34
C PHE A 172 20.80 -1.76 -2.60
N ASN A 173 20.75 -2.18 -3.88
CA ASN A 173 20.35 -3.54 -4.25
C ASN A 173 21.32 -4.58 -3.69
N LYS A 174 22.63 -4.31 -3.79
CA LYS A 174 23.65 -5.22 -3.24
C LYS A 174 23.61 -5.30 -1.71
N ILE A 175 23.38 -4.18 -1.02
CA ILE A 175 23.22 -4.17 0.43
C ILE A 175 21.98 -4.98 0.83
N THR A 176 20.85 -4.74 0.16
CA THR A 176 19.58 -5.44 0.43
C THR A 176 19.75 -6.94 0.28
N GLN A 177 20.34 -7.40 -0.82
CA GLN A 177 20.67 -8.82 -1.03
C GLN A 177 21.63 -9.36 0.04
N ALA A 178 22.73 -8.67 0.31
CA ALA A 178 23.73 -9.13 1.27
C ALA A 178 23.15 -9.24 2.69
N MET A 179 22.31 -8.30 3.11
CA MET A 179 21.63 -8.36 4.39
C MET A 179 20.65 -9.54 4.45
N TYR A 180 19.84 -9.75 3.41
CA TYR A 180 18.96 -10.91 3.32
C TYR A 180 19.73 -12.24 3.42
N ASP A 181 20.82 -12.39 2.65
CA ASP A 181 21.69 -13.57 2.68
C ASP A 181 22.34 -13.78 4.05
N ASN A 182 22.66 -12.69 4.75
CA ASN A 182 23.20 -12.70 6.12
C ASN A 182 22.15 -12.91 7.22
N GLY A 183 20.91 -13.22 6.83
CA GLY A 183 19.82 -13.59 7.72
C GLY A 183 19.06 -12.41 8.32
N TYR A 184 19.23 -11.20 7.81
CA TYR A 184 18.49 -10.04 8.30
C TYR A 184 17.03 -10.07 7.85
N VAL A 185 16.12 -9.72 8.77
CA VAL A 185 14.67 -9.66 8.56
C VAL A 185 14.19 -8.26 8.95
N LEU A 186 13.52 -7.58 8.03
CA LEU A 186 12.96 -6.26 8.26
C LEU A 186 11.79 -6.37 9.25
N ILE A 187 11.80 -5.51 10.27
CA ILE A 187 10.69 -5.34 11.23
C ILE A 187 10.21 -3.89 11.20
N ASP A 188 8.97 -3.65 11.63
CA ASP A 188 8.49 -2.30 11.89
C ASP A 188 9.08 -1.79 13.22
N LEU A 189 9.30 -0.48 13.33
CA LEU A 189 9.82 0.14 14.54
C LEU A 189 8.92 -0.15 15.76
N HIS A 190 7.60 -0.21 15.53
CA HIS A 190 6.58 -0.45 16.54
C HIS A 190 6.49 -1.93 16.95
N ASP A 191 7.01 -2.87 16.15
CA ASP A 191 7.03 -4.30 16.51
C ASP A 191 7.84 -4.59 17.79
N MET A 192 8.78 -3.69 18.13
CA MET A 192 9.63 -3.81 19.30
C MET A 192 8.90 -3.60 20.63
N VAL A 193 7.70 -3.02 20.61
CA VAL A 193 6.97 -2.63 21.81
C VAL A 193 5.51 -3.04 21.78
N THR A 194 4.96 -3.33 22.96
CA THR A 194 3.53 -3.36 23.18
C THR A 194 3.12 -1.99 23.71
N GLU A 195 2.26 -1.31 22.97
CA GLU A 195 1.66 -0.03 23.34
C GLU A 195 0.35 -0.26 24.12
N THR A 196 0.18 0.46 25.22
CA THR A 196 -1.11 0.58 25.93
C THR A 196 -1.43 2.03 26.21
N VAL A 197 -2.71 2.37 26.30
CA VAL A 197 -3.17 3.74 26.59
C VAL A 197 -4.00 3.72 27.86
N ASP A 198 -3.64 4.56 28.83
CA ASP A 198 -4.38 4.69 30.08
C ASP A 198 -5.68 5.49 29.92
N GLU A 199 -6.50 5.55 30.98
CA GLU A 199 -7.78 6.30 30.97
C GLU A 199 -7.62 7.80 30.69
N ASN A 200 -6.42 8.36 30.90
CA ASN A 200 -6.11 9.77 30.68
C ASN A 200 -5.56 10.04 29.27
N GLY A 201 -5.40 9.01 28.44
CA GLY A 201 -4.81 9.11 27.10
C GLY A 201 -3.28 9.08 27.09
N THR A 202 -2.64 8.70 28.21
CA THR A 202 -1.18 8.54 28.29
C THR A 202 -0.77 7.22 27.65
N VAL A 203 0.20 7.29 26.74
CA VAL A 203 0.76 6.12 26.06
C VAL A 203 1.87 5.49 26.90
N HIS A 204 1.80 4.18 27.06
CA HIS A 204 2.75 3.34 27.80
C HIS A 204 3.35 2.25 26.91
N PHE A 205 4.65 2.01 27.02
CA PHE A 205 5.38 1.00 26.27
C PHE A 205 6.02 -0.04 27.18
N THR A 206 5.95 -1.29 26.72
CA THR A 206 6.73 -2.40 27.26
C THR A 206 7.42 -3.11 26.11
N THR A 207 8.60 -3.67 26.35
CA THR A 207 9.31 -4.45 25.32
C THR A 207 8.46 -5.63 24.88
N ASN A 208 8.22 -5.74 23.58
CA ASN A 208 7.55 -6.89 22.97
C ASN A 208 8.56 -8.02 22.72
N GLN A 209 8.07 -9.19 22.32
CA GLN A 209 8.90 -10.33 21.94
C GLN A 209 8.70 -10.66 20.47
N ILE A 210 9.75 -10.51 19.67
CA ILE A 210 9.78 -10.97 18.29
C ILE A 210 10.30 -12.40 18.24
N MET A 211 9.65 -13.25 17.43
CA MET A 211 9.95 -14.66 17.27
C MET A 211 10.36 -14.93 15.82
N LEU A 212 11.57 -15.45 15.61
CA LEU A 212 12.10 -15.76 14.27
C LEU A 212 12.75 -17.15 14.25
N PRO A 213 12.98 -17.75 13.08
CA PRO A 213 13.82 -18.94 12.97
C PRO A 213 15.22 -18.69 13.52
N GLU A 214 15.85 -19.74 14.04
CA GLU A 214 17.22 -19.65 14.56
C GLU A 214 18.19 -19.10 13.50
N GLY A 215 18.98 -18.10 13.88
CA GLY A 215 19.97 -17.44 13.01
C GLY A 215 19.46 -16.22 12.25
N LYS A 216 18.14 -15.98 12.18
CA LYS A 216 17.59 -14.74 11.61
C LYS A 216 17.75 -13.56 12.58
N LYS A 217 17.95 -12.35 12.07
CA LYS A 217 18.28 -11.13 12.82
C LYS A 217 17.33 -10.00 12.47
N PRO A 218 16.56 -9.42 13.41
CA PRO A 218 15.69 -8.29 13.11
C PRO A 218 16.49 -7.01 12.83
N PHE A 219 15.99 -6.17 11.92
CA PHE A 219 16.46 -4.80 11.74
C PHE A 219 15.32 -3.85 11.35
N VAL A 220 15.51 -2.56 11.62
CA VAL A 220 14.60 -1.48 11.22
C VAL A 220 15.21 -0.70 10.07
N LEU A 221 14.37 -0.26 9.12
CA LEU A 221 14.75 0.61 8.02
C LEU A 221 13.98 1.94 8.09
N SER A 222 14.70 3.05 7.95
CA SER A 222 14.09 4.35 7.66
C SER A 222 14.68 5.01 6.42
N LEU A 223 13.92 5.93 5.84
CA LEU A 223 14.32 6.73 4.71
C LEU A 223 14.20 8.21 5.06
N ASP A 224 15.27 8.97 4.88
CA ASP A 224 15.31 10.40 5.16
C ASP A 224 15.11 11.20 3.86
N ASP A 225 14.35 12.29 3.93
CA ASP A 225 14.24 13.30 2.86
C ASP A 225 13.74 12.82 1.50
N LEU A 226 12.75 11.90 1.45
CA LEU A 226 12.06 11.51 0.21
C LEU A 226 11.09 12.60 -0.28
N SER A 227 11.62 13.81 -0.46
CA SER A 227 10.91 15.02 -0.85
C SER A 227 11.29 15.50 -2.24
N TYR A 228 12.38 14.97 -2.82
CA TYR A 228 12.89 15.29 -4.16
C TYR A 228 13.02 16.81 -4.39
N TYR A 229 13.94 17.41 -3.65
CA TYR A 229 14.17 18.85 -3.65
C TYR A 229 14.69 19.36 -4.99
N HIS A 230 14.44 20.64 -5.29
CA HIS A 230 14.99 21.29 -6.50
C HIS A 230 16.51 21.24 -6.58
N SER A 231 17.21 21.18 -5.44
CA SER A 231 18.67 21.01 -5.40
C SER A 231 19.15 19.67 -5.98
N TYR A 232 18.24 18.72 -6.22
CA TYR A 232 18.52 17.41 -6.83
C TYR A 232 18.27 17.40 -8.34
N ASP A 233 17.64 18.44 -8.90
CA ASP A 233 17.26 18.48 -10.31
C ASP A 233 18.46 18.28 -11.23
N GLY A 234 18.33 17.34 -12.17
CA GLY A 234 19.37 17.00 -13.14
C GLY A 234 20.55 16.20 -12.58
N ARG A 235 20.54 15.80 -11.30
CA ARG A 235 21.65 15.08 -10.63
C ARG A 235 21.56 13.55 -10.72
N GLY A 236 20.68 13.02 -11.56
CA GLY A 236 20.57 11.57 -11.72
C GLY A 236 19.87 10.85 -10.55
N ILE A 237 18.94 11.53 -9.86
CA ILE A 237 18.02 10.97 -8.87
C ILE A 237 16.61 10.98 -9.48
N ALA A 238 15.71 10.13 -8.99
CA ALA A 238 14.28 10.25 -9.27
C ALA A 238 13.76 11.68 -9.00
N SER A 239 12.77 12.14 -9.77
CA SER A 239 12.16 13.46 -9.59
C SER A 239 11.01 13.44 -8.61
N LYS A 240 10.32 12.30 -8.48
CA LYS A 240 9.04 12.21 -7.77
C LYS A 240 8.61 10.75 -7.55
N LEU A 241 7.82 10.50 -6.50
CA LEU A 241 7.04 9.25 -6.40
C LEU A 241 5.68 9.43 -7.06
N VAL A 242 5.28 8.46 -7.88
CA VAL A 242 4.02 8.42 -8.61
C VAL A 242 3.40 7.03 -8.49
N LEU A 243 2.18 6.85 -8.98
CA LEU A 243 1.54 5.53 -9.04
C LEU A 243 1.67 4.94 -10.44
N ASP A 244 1.93 3.65 -10.52
CA ASP A 244 1.87 2.88 -11.77
C ASP A 244 0.41 2.60 -12.20
N GLU A 245 0.25 1.83 -13.28
CA GLU A 245 -1.07 1.46 -13.81
C GLU A 245 -1.91 0.57 -12.86
N ASN A 246 -1.27 -0.08 -11.89
CA ASN A 246 -1.88 -0.92 -10.87
C ASN A 246 -2.12 -0.16 -9.55
N GLY A 247 -1.75 1.11 -9.48
CA GLY A 247 -1.85 1.93 -8.27
C GLY A 247 -0.72 1.70 -7.27
N LYS A 248 0.39 1.06 -7.67
CA LYS A 248 1.55 0.81 -6.82
C LYS A 248 2.53 1.98 -6.86
N PRO A 249 3.17 2.34 -5.72
CA PRO A 249 4.21 3.36 -5.70
C PRO A 249 5.38 3.01 -6.63
N THR A 250 5.75 3.96 -7.48
CA THR A 250 6.92 3.88 -8.37
C THR A 250 7.56 5.26 -8.48
N CYS A 251 8.72 5.37 -9.13
CA CYS A 251 9.41 6.64 -9.27
C CYS A 251 9.26 7.19 -10.69
N GLU A 252 9.05 8.50 -10.80
CA GLU A 252 9.35 9.26 -12.00
C GLU A 252 10.86 9.57 -12.05
N TYR A 253 11.48 9.39 -13.21
CA TYR A 253 12.89 9.68 -13.42
C TYR A 253 13.10 10.40 -14.76
N ILE A 254 13.85 11.49 -14.72
CA ILE A 254 14.22 12.29 -15.89
C ILE A 254 15.61 11.85 -16.36
N GLN A 255 15.65 11.22 -17.53
CA GLN A 255 16.87 10.75 -18.16
C GLN A 255 17.75 11.91 -18.65
N ALA A 256 19.00 11.61 -18.99
CA ALA A 256 19.96 12.61 -19.45
C ALA A 256 19.53 13.34 -20.73
N ASP A 257 18.71 12.70 -21.58
CA ASP A 257 18.16 13.30 -22.80
C ASP A 257 16.87 14.12 -22.55
N GLY A 258 16.41 14.21 -21.30
CA GLY A 258 15.20 14.91 -20.89
C GLY A 258 13.91 14.07 -21.00
N THR A 259 14.00 12.80 -21.39
CA THR A 259 12.82 11.92 -21.39
C THR A 259 12.44 11.49 -19.98
N THR A 260 11.14 11.47 -19.71
CA THR A 260 10.58 11.00 -18.44
C THR A 260 10.18 9.54 -18.55
N VAL A 261 10.62 8.72 -17.59
CA VAL A 261 10.23 7.32 -17.45
C VAL A 261 9.77 7.03 -16.03
N THR A 262 8.99 5.97 -15.86
CA THR A 262 8.61 5.44 -14.55
C THR A 262 9.27 4.09 -14.28
N GLY A 263 9.60 3.81 -13.03
CA GLY A 263 10.25 2.54 -12.66
C GLY A 263 10.84 2.55 -11.25
N ALA A 264 11.51 1.44 -10.91
CA ALA A 264 12.18 1.27 -9.63
C ALA A 264 13.52 2.05 -9.60
N TYR A 265 13.44 3.34 -9.29
CA TYR A 265 14.57 4.26 -9.29
C TYR A 265 14.93 4.80 -7.89
N ASP A 266 14.20 4.38 -6.85
CA ASP A 266 14.46 4.77 -5.46
C ASP A 266 13.99 3.65 -4.50
N CYS A 267 14.26 3.82 -3.21
CA CYS A 267 14.15 2.77 -2.18
C CYS A 267 12.80 2.05 -2.13
N ILE A 268 11.67 2.77 -2.25
CA ILE A 268 10.33 2.19 -2.08
C ILE A 268 10.05 1.10 -3.12
N PRO A 269 9.98 1.40 -4.44
CA PRO A 269 9.69 0.38 -5.43
C PRO A 269 10.75 -0.73 -5.49
N LEU A 270 12.02 -0.43 -5.18
CA LEU A 270 13.08 -1.45 -5.15
C LEU A 270 12.90 -2.43 -4.00
N LEU A 271 12.62 -1.94 -2.79
CA LEU A 271 12.39 -2.79 -1.62
C LEU A 271 11.08 -3.57 -1.75
N ASP A 272 10.02 -2.94 -2.26
CA ASP A 272 8.72 -3.61 -2.42
C ASP A 272 8.84 -4.78 -3.42
N GLN A 273 9.50 -4.58 -4.57
CA GLN A 273 9.76 -5.66 -5.52
C GLN A 273 10.62 -6.77 -4.91
N PHE A 274 11.66 -6.41 -4.15
CA PHE A 274 12.49 -7.39 -3.48
C PHE A 274 11.70 -8.24 -2.46
N LEU A 275 10.84 -7.61 -1.64
CA LEU A 275 10.04 -8.31 -0.64
C LEU A 275 8.84 -9.08 -1.22
N GLU A 276 8.36 -8.71 -2.41
CA GLU A 276 7.41 -9.53 -3.17
C GLU A 276 8.04 -10.87 -3.62
N GLU A 277 9.32 -10.87 -3.99
CA GLU A 277 10.08 -12.08 -4.33
C GLU A 277 10.60 -12.82 -3.09
N HIS A 278 10.81 -12.10 -1.98
CA HIS A 278 11.39 -12.59 -0.73
C HIS A 278 10.51 -12.24 0.49
N PRO A 279 9.30 -12.81 0.63
CA PRO A 279 8.39 -12.49 1.73
C PRO A 279 8.96 -12.86 3.11
N ASP A 280 9.88 -13.83 3.19
CA ASP A 280 10.60 -14.18 4.42
C ASP A 280 11.69 -13.16 4.82
N GLY A 281 11.91 -12.13 3.99
CA GLY A 281 12.76 -10.99 4.29
C GLY A 281 12.10 -9.95 5.20
N ALA A 282 10.79 -10.03 5.44
CA ALA A 282 10.05 -9.09 6.27
C ALA A 282 9.15 -9.79 7.29
N TYR A 283 9.32 -9.43 8.56
CA TYR A 283 8.48 -9.90 9.64
C TYR A 283 7.07 -9.33 9.49
N HIS A 284 6.09 -10.22 9.34
CA HIS A 284 4.67 -9.89 9.16
C HIS A 284 4.42 -8.93 8.00
N GLY A 285 5.27 -8.98 6.96
CA GLY A 285 5.19 -8.09 5.81
C GLY A 285 5.63 -6.64 6.10
N ALA A 286 6.40 -6.39 7.16
CA ALA A 286 6.90 -5.07 7.51
C ALA A 286 7.56 -4.32 6.34
N ARG A 287 7.49 -2.99 6.43
CA ARG A 287 8.14 -2.03 5.51
C ARG A 287 8.90 -1.00 6.33
N GLY A 288 9.59 -0.09 5.65
CA GLY A 288 10.33 0.99 6.32
C GLY A 288 9.46 2.16 6.77
N THR A 289 10.12 3.10 7.45
CA THR A 289 9.54 4.38 7.87
C THR A 289 10.12 5.54 7.06
N ILE A 290 9.28 6.35 6.44
CA ILE A 290 9.68 7.48 5.59
C ILE A 290 9.62 8.77 6.41
N ALA A 291 10.76 9.36 6.72
CA ALA A 291 10.87 10.64 7.39
C ALA A 291 10.74 11.78 6.37
N LEU A 292 9.64 12.54 6.46
CA LEU A 292 9.38 13.64 5.52
C LEU A 292 9.62 15.00 6.15
N THR A 293 10.32 15.84 5.39
CA THR A 293 10.31 17.28 5.57
C THR A 293 9.06 17.92 4.96
N GLY A 294 8.89 19.23 5.13
CA GLY A 294 7.80 19.97 4.50
C GLY A 294 8.22 21.18 3.65
N TYR A 295 9.47 21.65 3.76
CA TYR A 295 10.01 22.64 2.84
C TYR A 295 10.17 22.02 1.44
N ASN A 296 9.94 22.79 0.38
CA ASN A 296 9.78 22.30 -1.01
C ASN A 296 8.58 21.36 -1.27
N GLY A 297 8.08 20.67 -0.24
CA GLY A 297 6.94 19.75 -0.29
C GLY A 297 7.36 18.30 -0.01
N ILE A 298 6.46 17.34 -0.29
CA ILE A 298 6.67 15.92 0.04
C ILE A 298 6.63 15.05 -1.21
N LEU A 299 7.39 13.95 -1.24
CA LEU A 299 7.32 12.93 -2.29
C LEU A 299 7.51 13.47 -3.72
N GLY A 300 8.08 14.68 -3.86
CA GLY A 300 8.31 15.39 -5.14
C GLY A 300 7.12 16.25 -5.58
N TYR A 301 6.08 16.35 -4.76
CA TYR A 301 4.95 17.27 -4.93
C TYR A 301 5.24 18.59 -4.20
N ARG A 302 4.90 19.72 -4.83
CA ARG A 302 5.20 21.07 -4.31
C ARG A 302 4.14 21.53 -3.30
N THR A 303 4.07 20.84 -2.16
CA THR A 303 3.06 21.01 -1.10
C THR A 303 3.49 21.94 0.04
N ASP A 304 4.65 22.59 -0.07
CA ASP A 304 5.04 23.66 0.83
C ASP A 304 4.09 24.85 0.69
N ILE A 305 3.59 25.38 1.82
CA ILE A 305 2.70 26.54 1.84
C ILE A 305 3.25 27.76 1.10
N ALA A 306 4.58 27.89 1.00
CA ALA A 306 5.23 28.95 0.23
C ALA A 306 4.77 28.99 -1.24
N TYR A 307 4.49 27.85 -1.87
CA TYR A 307 3.99 27.82 -3.25
C TYR A 307 2.56 28.36 -3.37
N LYS A 308 1.73 28.19 -2.33
CA LYS A 308 0.35 28.69 -2.30
C LYS A 308 0.31 30.20 -2.07
N THR A 309 1.05 30.68 -1.07
CA THR A 309 1.02 32.10 -0.67
C THR A 309 1.93 32.96 -1.53
N ARG A 310 2.93 32.35 -2.17
CA ARG A 310 4.03 33.01 -2.89
C ARG A 310 4.86 33.92 -1.98
N GLU A 311 4.92 33.60 -0.70
CA GLU A 311 5.70 34.31 0.31
C GLU A 311 6.90 33.48 0.75
N ASN A 312 8.04 34.13 0.98
CA ASN A 312 9.28 33.49 1.44
C ASN A 312 9.79 32.37 0.52
N LEU A 313 9.50 32.46 -0.79
CA LEU A 313 10.02 31.55 -1.79
C LEU A 313 11.56 31.64 -1.86
N THR A 314 12.21 30.48 -1.94
CA THR A 314 13.62 30.43 -2.36
C THR A 314 13.73 30.76 -3.85
N ALA A 315 14.96 31.01 -4.33
CA ALA A 315 15.21 31.28 -5.74
C ALA A 315 14.76 30.11 -6.63
N ASP A 316 15.01 28.87 -6.21
CA ASP A 316 14.62 27.68 -6.97
C ASP A 316 13.10 27.48 -6.98
N GLN A 317 12.42 27.72 -5.86
CA GLN A 317 10.96 27.66 -5.79
C GLN A 317 10.31 28.70 -6.71
N GLN A 318 10.84 29.92 -6.74
CA GLN A 318 10.37 30.97 -7.65
C GLN A 318 10.61 30.60 -9.11
N ALA A 319 11.82 30.13 -9.45
CA ALA A 319 12.15 29.71 -10.82
C ALA A 319 11.25 28.57 -11.30
N TRP A 320 10.95 27.61 -10.42
CA TRP A 320 10.03 26.51 -10.72
C TRP A 320 8.60 27.02 -10.97
N LEU A 321 8.09 27.95 -10.15
CA LEU A 321 6.77 28.56 -10.37
C LEU A 321 6.70 29.36 -11.67
N ASP A 322 7.77 30.08 -12.03
CA ASP A 322 7.85 30.82 -13.29
C ASP A 322 7.82 29.88 -14.51
N ALA A 323 8.42 28.69 -14.37
CA ALA A 323 8.39 27.64 -15.39
C ALA A 323 7.07 26.85 -15.43
N ASN A 324 6.27 26.91 -14.35
CA ASN A 324 5.00 26.18 -14.20
C ASN A 324 3.85 27.17 -13.87
N PRO A 325 3.47 28.06 -14.82
CA PRO A 325 2.48 29.11 -14.56
C PRO A 325 1.08 28.60 -14.23
N ASP A 326 0.78 27.35 -14.62
CA ASP A 326 -0.51 26.68 -14.37
C ASP A 326 -0.50 25.83 -13.09
N PHE A 327 0.52 25.97 -12.23
CA PHE A 327 0.62 25.27 -10.95
C PHE A 327 -0.63 25.49 -10.08
N ASP A 328 -1.17 24.39 -9.55
CA ASP A 328 -2.31 24.37 -8.64
C ASP A 328 -1.93 23.62 -7.35
N TYR A 329 -1.75 24.38 -6.28
CA TYR A 329 -1.36 23.85 -4.98
C TYR A 329 -2.36 22.81 -4.43
N ASP A 330 -3.66 23.06 -4.57
CA ASP A 330 -4.68 22.19 -3.96
C ASP A 330 -4.71 20.85 -4.70
N LYS A 331 -4.55 20.88 -6.03
CA LYS A 331 -4.36 19.67 -6.85
C LYS A 331 -3.07 18.93 -6.49
N GLU A 332 -1.96 19.65 -6.29
CA GLU A 332 -0.69 19.02 -5.92
C GLU A 332 -0.78 18.30 -4.57
N CYS A 333 -1.51 18.86 -3.61
CA CYS A 333 -1.80 18.23 -2.33
C CYS A 333 -2.69 16.99 -2.48
N GLU A 334 -3.71 17.05 -3.34
CA GLU A 334 -4.58 15.90 -3.62
C GLU A 334 -3.78 14.72 -4.20
N GLU A 335 -2.91 14.98 -5.17
CA GLU A 335 -2.09 13.93 -5.79
C GLU A 335 -1.01 13.40 -4.84
N ALA A 336 -0.37 14.27 -4.06
CA ALA A 336 0.57 13.85 -3.01
C ALA A 336 -0.11 12.92 -2.00
N LYS A 337 -1.33 13.26 -1.60
CA LYS A 337 -2.13 12.45 -0.68
C LYS A 337 -2.48 11.08 -1.26
N LYS A 338 -2.84 11.00 -2.56
CA LYS A 338 -3.09 9.70 -3.24
C LYS A 338 -1.87 8.79 -3.18
N VAL A 339 -0.68 9.33 -3.47
CA VAL A 339 0.58 8.56 -3.38
C VAL A 339 0.87 8.14 -1.95
N ALA A 340 0.75 9.06 -0.98
CA ALA A 340 0.98 8.73 0.43
C ALA A 340 0.00 7.67 0.96
N ASP A 341 -1.26 7.70 0.54
CA ASP A 341 -2.25 6.70 0.91
C ASP A 341 -1.94 5.32 0.30
N ALA A 342 -1.43 5.26 -0.95
CA ALA A 342 -0.97 4.01 -1.55
C ALA A 342 0.27 3.43 -0.85
N ILE A 343 1.27 4.28 -0.54
CA ILE A 343 2.48 3.90 0.21
C ILE A 343 2.11 3.25 1.55
N LYS A 344 1.15 3.83 2.29
CA LYS A 344 0.65 3.24 3.55
C LYS A 344 -0.12 1.94 3.34
N ALA A 345 -0.89 1.85 2.25
CA ALA A 345 -1.64 0.63 1.94
C ALA A 345 -0.70 -0.56 1.69
N ASP A 346 0.52 -0.30 1.19
CA ASP A 346 1.58 -1.29 1.01
C ASP A 346 2.40 -1.57 2.30
N GLY A 347 2.06 -0.91 3.41
CA GLY A 347 2.61 -1.19 4.74
C GLY A 347 3.64 -0.19 5.26
N TRP A 348 4.12 0.75 4.43
CA TRP A 348 5.08 1.77 4.85
C TRP A 348 4.49 2.73 5.89
N LYS A 349 5.34 3.23 6.78
CA LYS A 349 5.00 4.27 7.77
C LYS A 349 5.60 5.61 7.39
N PHE A 350 5.02 6.68 7.92
CA PHE A 350 5.59 8.02 7.83
C PHE A 350 6.09 8.49 9.19
N ALA A 351 7.14 9.31 9.18
CA ALA A 351 7.67 10.03 10.34
C ALA A 351 7.87 11.51 9.98
N SER A 352 7.90 12.35 11.02
CA SER A 352 8.35 13.74 10.84
C SER A 352 9.88 13.76 10.76
N HIS A 353 10.41 14.46 9.75
CA HIS A 353 11.80 14.86 9.71
C HIS A 353 11.98 16.35 10.02
N THR A 354 11.06 16.91 10.82
CA THR A 354 10.80 18.36 10.98
C THR A 354 10.28 18.99 9.68
N TRP A 355 9.63 20.15 9.71
CA TRP A 355 9.19 20.82 8.48
C TRP A 355 10.39 21.37 7.69
N GLY A 356 11.29 22.07 8.36
CA GLY A 356 12.40 22.82 7.75
C GLY A 356 13.74 22.11 7.77
N HIS A 357 13.78 20.81 8.08
CA HIS A 357 15.03 20.04 8.24
C HIS A 357 15.99 20.67 9.26
N ILE A 358 15.42 21.09 10.41
CA ILE A 358 16.12 21.89 11.41
C ILE A 358 17.02 21.05 12.31
N ARG A 359 18.12 21.65 12.77
CA ARG A 359 19.00 21.06 13.76
C ARG A 359 18.36 21.14 15.14
N ILE A 360 17.60 20.12 15.53
CA ILE A 360 16.75 20.12 16.73
C ILE A 360 17.53 20.44 18.03
N GLY A 361 18.76 19.94 18.15
CA GLY A 361 19.63 20.15 19.31
C GLY A 361 20.01 21.62 19.49
N ASP A 362 20.26 22.32 18.39
CA ASP A 362 20.72 23.71 18.35
C ASP A 362 19.57 24.73 18.36
N ALA A 363 18.39 24.36 17.85
CA ALA A 363 17.23 25.24 17.72
C ALA A 363 16.65 25.69 19.08
N SER A 364 16.05 26.88 19.15
CA SER A 364 15.28 27.29 20.34
C SER A 364 13.97 26.50 20.44
N LEU A 365 13.38 26.41 21.65
CA LEU A 365 12.07 25.77 21.82
C LEU A 365 10.99 26.42 20.92
N GLU A 366 10.97 27.74 20.82
CA GLU A 366 10.06 28.49 19.95
C GLU A 366 10.24 28.13 18.46
N SER A 367 11.48 27.95 18.02
CA SER A 367 11.77 27.52 16.64
C SER A 367 11.23 26.12 16.38
N ILE A 368 11.41 25.20 17.33
CA ILE A 368 10.88 23.83 17.26
C ILE A 368 9.35 23.84 17.24
N GLN A 369 8.72 24.69 18.07
CA GLN A 369 7.26 24.85 18.10
C GLN A 369 6.72 25.33 16.76
N THR A 370 7.32 26.37 16.20
CA THR A 370 6.93 26.93 14.90
C THR A 370 7.10 25.91 13.78
N ASP A 371 8.21 25.19 13.79
CA ASP A 371 8.51 24.17 12.78
C ASP A 371 7.54 22.97 12.87
N THR A 372 7.30 22.49 14.10
CA THR A 372 6.36 21.39 14.36
C THR A 372 4.94 21.77 13.95
N GLU A 373 4.48 22.99 14.26
CA GLU A 373 3.17 23.49 13.84
C GLU A 373 3.03 23.52 12.32
N LYS A 374 4.07 23.92 11.58
CA LYS A 374 4.08 23.86 10.11
C LYS A 374 3.98 22.42 9.60
N TRP A 375 4.75 21.50 10.18
CA TRP A 375 4.69 20.08 9.80
C TRP A 375 3.28 19.52 10.02
N LEU A 376 2.69 19.78 11.20
CA LEU A 376 1.33 19.35 11.55
C LEU A 376 0.25 20.00 10.67
N SER A 377 0.48 21.21 10.19
CA SER A 377 -0.50 21.94 9.36
C SER A 377 -0.45 21.53 7.88
N TYR A 378 0.74 21.22 7.35
CA TYR A 378 0.93 21.08 5.90
C TYR A 378 1.39 19.70 5.45
N VAL A 379 2.05 18.92 6.31
CA VAL A 379 2.52 17.56 5.98
C VAL A 379 1.59 16.51 6.58
N ALA A 380 1.31 16.60 7.88
CA ALA A 380 0.51 15.60 8.60
C ALA A 380 -0.85 15.29 7.93
N PRO A 381 -1.63 16.27 7.41
CA PRO A 381 -2.91 15.99 6.77
C PRO A 381 -2.80 15.20 5.46
N LEU A 382 -1.65 15.28 4.79
CA LEU A 382 -1.39 14.56 3.54
C LEU A 382 -1.02 13.10 3.81
N VAL A 383 -0.23 12.86 4.86
CA VAL A 383 0.30 11.53 5.17
C VAL A 383 -0.52 10.77 6.22
N GLY A 384 -1.42 11.44 6.95
CA GLY A 384 -2.27 10.83 7.98
C GLY A 384 -1.72 10.91 9.41
N GLY A 385 -0.80 11.83 9.68
CA GLY A 385 -0.13 11.98 10.98
C GLY A 385 0.92 10.90 11.27
N THR A 386 1.60 11.02 12.41
CA THR A 386 2.59 10.06 12.91
C THR A 386 2.90 10.34 14.38
N ASP A 387 3.36 9.32 15.09
CA ASP A 387 3.92 9.40 16.44
C ASP A 387 5.47 9.33 16.43
N THR A 388 6.07 9.28 15.24
CA THR A 388 7.51 9.07 15.08
C THR A 388 8.16 10.35 14.57
N ILE A 389 9.24 10.77 15.24
CA ILE A 389 10.13 11.82 14.77
C ILE A 389 11.54 11.26 14.58
N ILE A 390 12.07 11.51 13.40
CA ILE A 390 13.43 11.17 13.02
C ILE A 390 14.18 12.50 12.92
N PHE A 391 15.26 12.67 13.67
CA PHE A 391 15.93 13.97 13.74
C PHE A 391 16.88 14.20 12.56
N ALA A 392 16.70 15.35 11.91
CA ALA A 392 17.56 15.87 10.87
C ALA A 392 19.01 16.03 11.35
N HIS A 393 19.96 15.89 10.41
CA HIS A 393 21.41 16.03 10.66
C HIS A 393 21.97 15.07 11.72
N GLY A 394 21.29 13.97 12.01
CA GLY A 394 21.67 13.02 13.05
C GLY A 394 21.63 13.59 14.47
N GLN A 395 20.94 14.71 14.66
CA GLN A 395 20.85 15.40 15.95
C GLN A 395 20.05 14.59 16.97
N ASP A 396 20.13 15.06 18.21
CA ASP A 396 19.41 14.48 19.33
C ASP A 396 19.00 15.59 20.32
N LEU A 397 18.08 15.26 21.22
CA LEU A 397 17.65 16.11 22.33
C LEU A 397 18.52 15.92 23.58
N ALA A 398 19.28 14.83 23.67
CA ALA A 398 20.17 14.54 24.79
C ALA A 398 21.39 13.73 24.34
N ASP A 399 22.33 13.50 25.27
CA ASP A 399 23.41 12.53 25.07
C ASP A 399 22.88 11.09 25.22
N TRP A 400 23.76 10.12 25.46
CA TRP A 400 23.41 8.70 25.58
C TRP A 400 22.49 8.37 26.77
N HIS A 401 22.29 9.28 27.72
CA HIS A 401 21.36 9.07 28.83
C HIS A 401 19.90 9.19 28.39
N ASP A 402 18.99 8.75 29.26
CA ASP A 402 17.55 8.86 29.07
C ASP A 402 17.11 10.32 28.90
N TYR A 403 16.06 10.53 28.09
CA TYR A 403 15.36 11.80 28.09
C TYR A 403 14.70 12.08 29.44
N SER A 404 14.87 13.32 29.92
CA SER A 404 14.26 13.83 31.14
C SER A 404 13.07 14.73 30.84
N SER A 405 12.05 14.70 31.69
CA SER A 405 10.94 15.65 31.68
C SER A 405 11.38 17.11 31.86
N ASP A 406 12.59 17.34 32.40
CA ASP A 406 13.18 18.67 32.53
C ASP A 406 13.63 19.25 31.17
N ASN A 407 13.79 18.41 30.15
CA ASN A 407 14.06 18.86 28.80
C ASN A 407 12.77 19.37 28.13
N ALA A 408 12.60 20.69 28.12
CA ALA A 408 11.41 21.33 27.57
C ALA A 408 11.16 21.00 26.08
N LYS A 409 12.20 20.70 25.29
CA LYS A 409 12.05 20.29 23.88
C LYS A 409 11.42 18.90 23.76
N PHE A 410 11.92 17.95 24.54
CA PHE A 410 11.37 16.60 24.63
C PHE A 410 9.92 16.64 25.12
N THR A 411 9.66 17.33 26.24
CA THR A 411 8.32 17.47 26.80
C THR A 411 7.34 18.10 25.81
N TYR A 412 7.78 19.10 25.04
CA TYR A 412 6.97 19.68 23.97
C TYR A 412 6.68 18.66 22.85
N LEU A 413 7.68 18.00 22.28
CA LEU A 413 7.45 17.03 21.21
C LEU A 413 6.55 15.86 21.67
N LYS A 414 6.76 15.37 22.90
CA LYS A 414 5.86 14.40 23.55
C LYS A 414 4.42 14.89 23.58
N SER A 415 4.19 16.14 23.97
CA SER A 415 2.84 16.74 24.00
C SER A 415 2.18 16.90 22.63
N GLN A 416 2.95 16.82 21.54
CA GLN A 416 2.43 16.82 20.18
C GLN A 416 2.10 15.40 19.67
N GLY A 417 2.25 14.38 20.52
CA GLY A 417 1.95 12.99 20.19
C GLY A 417 3.14 12.17 19.70
N PHE A 418 4.35 12.74 19.68
CA PHE A 418 5.54 11.96 19.35
C PHE A 418 5.93 11.03 20.50
N ASN A 419 6.18 9.76 20.18
CA ASN A 419 6.53 8.69 21.10
C ASN A 419 7.83 7.98 20.71
N PHE A 420 8.15 7.95 19.42
CA PHE A 420 9.34 7.32 18.87
C PHE A 420 10.32 8.38 18.37
N PHE A 421 11.56 8.30 18.83
CA PHE A 421 12.60 9.30 18.58
C PHE A 421 13.84 8.61 17.99
N CYS A 422 14.24 9.00 16.78
CA CYS A 422 15.42 8.40 16.14
C CYS A 422 16.51 9.43 15.83
N ASN A 423 17.72 9.17 16.34
CA ASN A 423 18.93 9.94 16.07
C ASN A 423 19.91 9.13 15.20
N VAL A 424 21.10 9.69 14.91
CA VAL A 424 22.20 8.95 14.28
C VAL A 424 23.37 8.88 15.25
N ASP A 425 23.80 7.68 15.60
CA ASP A 425 25.00 7.46 16.43
C ASP A 425 26.02 6.51 15.79
N SER A 426 25.63 5.80 14.72
CA SER A 426 26.47 4.81 14.04
C SER A 426 27.05 3.72 14.95
N SER A 427 26.41 3.47 16.09
CA SER A 427 26.64 2.29 16.92
C SER A 427 25.94 1.08 16.29
N GLN A 428 26.43 -0.12 16.59
CA GLN A 428 25.79 -1.33 16.07
C GLN A 428 24.36 -1.48 16.63
N TYR A 429 24.21 -1.20 17.94
CA TYR A 429 22.95 -1.27 18.68
C TYR A 429 22.85 -0.10 19.67
N PHE A 430 21.76 0.66 19.57
CA PHE A 430 21.33 1.63 20.56
C PHE A 430 19.81 1.68 20.60
N LEU A 431 19.23 1.19 21.71
CA LEU A 431 17.79 1.14 21.90
C LEU A 431 17.46 1.48 23.37
N GLN A 432 16.53 2.41 23.54
CA GLN A 432 15.95 2.77 24.82
C GLN A 432 14.43 2.64 24.72
N ILE A 433 13.90 1.54 25.22
CA ILE A 433 12.46 1.40 25.48
C ILE A 433 12.22 1.85 26.92
N ARG A 434 11.41 2.90 27.09
CA ARG A 434 10.97 3.40 28.39
C ARG A 434 9.45 3.42 28.42
N ASP A 435 8.90 3.55 29.62
CA ASP A 435 7.45 3.54 29.82
C ASP A 435 6.73 4.53 28.90
N ASN A 436 7.27 5.73 28.66
CA ASN A 436 6.58 6.77 27.91
C ASN A 436 7.25 7.15 26.58
N TYR A 437 8.31 6.49 26.15
CA TYR A 437 8.92 6.73 24.82
C TYR A 437 9.81 5.57 24.38
N VAL A 438 10.07 5.53 23.08
CA VAL A 438 11.09 4.69 22.46
C VAL A 438 12.11 5.59 21.78
N ARG A 439 13.40 5.33 21.99
CA ARG A 439 14.49 6.02 21.30
C ARG A 439 15.44 4.99 20.69
N GLN A 440 15.73 5.13 19.40
CA GLN A 440 16.62 4.22 18.70
C GLN A 440 17.64 4.97 17.84
N GLY A 441 18.89 4.55 17.94
CA GLY A 441 20.00 5.11 17.20
C GLY A 441 20.13 4.44 15.85
N ARG A 442 20.45 5.23 14.82
CA ARG A 442 20.53 4.75 13.44
C ARG A 442 21.95 4.76 12.89
N ARG A 443 22.16 3.92 11.87
CA ARG A 443 23.40 3.78 11.10
C ARG A 443 23.15 4.22 9.66
N ASN A 444 23.91 5.20 9.22
CA ASN A 444 23.87 5.68 7.84
C ASN A 444 24.48 4.64 6.91
N LEU A 445 23.79 4.26 5.84
CA LEU A 445 24.31 3.40 4.78
C LEU A 445 24.54 4.21 3.49
N ASP A 446 25.26 5.33 3.64
CA ASP A 446 25.55 6.31 2.59
C ASP A 446 26.97 6.15 2.01
N GLY A 447 27.27 6.98 1.00
CA GLY A 447 28.59 7.01 0.37
C GLY A 447 29.75 7.24 1.32
N TYR A 448 29.59 8.10 2.34
CA TYR A 448 30.60 8.36 3.36
C TYR A 448 30.86 7.11 4.21
N ARG A 449 29.80 6.42 4.66
CA ARG A 449 29.93 5.17 5.41
C ARG A 449 30.62 4.11 4.57
N LEU A 450 30.11 3.84 3.37
CA LEU A 450 30.65 2.80 2.47
C LEU A 450 32.12 3.07 2.14
N TRP A 451 32.47 4.33 1.81
CA TRP A 451 33.85 4.70 1.54
C TRP A 451 34.77 4.45 2.73
N ASN A 452 34.36 4.87 3.93
CA ASN A 452 35.18 4.68 5.13
C ASN A 452 35.27 3.22 5.60
N ASP A 453 34.25 2.41 5.34
CA ASP A 453 34.29 0.99 5.68
C ASP A 453 35.22 0.20 4.74
N VAL A 454 35.48 0.71 3.53
CA VAL A 454 36.47 0.18 2.58
C VAL A 454 37.88 0.75 2.80
N HIS A 455 37.99 2.08 2.98
CA HIS A 455 39.27 2.79 2.93
C HIS A 455 39.74 3.36 4.28
N GLY A 456 38.83 3.49 5.25
CA GLY A 456 39.10 4.08 6.55
C GLY A 456 39.68 3.08 7.55
N GLU A 457 39.95 3.57 8.76
CA GLU A 457 40.54 2.75 9.84
C GLU A 457 39.53 1.83 10.53
N LYS A 458 38.23 2.17 10.48
CA LYS A 458 37.16 1.47 11.18
C LYS A 458 36.04 1.13 10.21
N ASN A 459 35.80 -0.16 10.04
CA ASN A 459 34.61 -0.67 9.39
C ASN A 459 33.46 -0.73 10.40
N ARG A 460 32.37 -0.02 10.12
CA ARG A 460 31.19 0.05 10.98
C ARG A 460 30.02 -0.77 10.48
N THR A 461 30.08 -1.41 9.32
CA THR A 461 28.98 -2.20 8.73
C THR A 461 29.35 -3.64 8.39
N SER A 462 30.51 -4.11 8.83
CA SER A 462 30.99 -5.48 8.57
C SER A 462 30.11 -6.59 9.14
N ASP A 463 29.24 -6.29 10.12
CA ASP A 463 28.21 -7.20 10.60
C ASP A 463 27.02 -7.33 9.63
N LEU A 464 26.78 -6.31 8.80
CA LEU A 464 25.69 -6.25 7.83
C LEU A 464 26.11 -6.83 6.48
N PHE A 465 27.26 -6.41 5.95
CA PHE A 465 27.76 -6.76 4.62
C PHE A 465 29.26 -6.42 4.45
N ASP A 466 29.87 -6.90 3.36
CA ASP A 466 31.24 -6.52 2.96
C ASP A 466 31.22 -5.30 2.02
N ALA A 467 31.53 -4.12 2.55
CA ALA A 467 31.53 -2.87 1.81
C ALA A 467 32.44 -2.87 0.56
N THR A 468 33.47 -3.73 0.51
CA THR A 468 34.37 -3.83 -0.67
C THR A 468 33.69 -4.42 -1.90
N GLN A 469 32.58 -5.16 -1.70
CA GLN A 469 31.75 -5.70 -2.78
C GLN A 469 30.58 -4.76 -3.13
N ILE A 470 30.30 -3.78 -2.28
CA ILE A 470 29.15 -2.88 -2.40
C ILE A 470 29.53 -1.58 -3.10
N LEU A 471 30.61 -0.93 -2.63
CA LEU A 471 30.97 0.44 -3.00
C LEU A 471 30.97 0.66 -4.52
N ASP A 472 30.23 1.68 -4.97
CA ASP A 472 30.13 2.02 -6.38
C ASP A 472 31.51 2.46 -6.92
N PRO A 473 32.02 1.83 -8.01
CA PRO A 473 33.33 2.16 -8.55
C PRO A 473 33.43 3.58 -9.12
N ALA A 474 32.31 4.25 -9.42
CA ALA A 474 32.29 5.65 -9.81
C ALA A 474 32.62 6.59 -8.63
N ARG A 475 32.50 6.11 -7.38
CA ARG A 475 32.91 6.84 -6.18
C ARG A 475 34.42 6.70 -5.99
N THR A 476 35.20 7.53 -6.67
CA THR A 476 36.67 7.45 -6.69
C THR A 476 37.37 8.24 -5.58
N ASP A 477 36.63 9.08 -4.86
CA ASP A 477 37.12 9.99 -3.82
C ASP A 477 36.02 10.32 -2.80
N MET A 478 36.43 10.91 -1.68
CA MET A 478 35.53 11.37 -0.62
C MET A 478 35.87 12.82 -0.23
N PRO A 479 35.35 13.82 -0.96
CA PRO A 479 35.65 15.23 -0.71
C PRO A 479 35.04 15.70 0.62
N SER A 480 35.67 16.65 1.32
CA SER A 480 35.10 17.29 2.51
C SER A 480 33.93 18.21 2.14
N LEU A 481 32.96 18.34 3.06
CA LEU A 481 31.82 19.25 2.95
C LEU A 481 32.10 20.64 3.51
#